data_AF-A0A650DR04-F1
#
_entry.id   AF-A0A650DR04-F1
#
_cell.length_a   1.000
_cell.length_b   1.000
_cell.length_c   1.000
_cell.angle_alpha   90.00
_cell.angle_beta   90.00
_cell.angle_gamma   90.00
#
_symmetry.space_group_name_H-M   'P 1'
#
loop_
_entity.id
_entity.type
_entity.pdbx_description
1 polymer ?
#
loop_
_entity_poly.entity_id
_entity_poly.type
_entity_poly.pdbx_seq_one_letter_code
_entity_poly.pdbx_strand_id
1 'polypeptide(L)'
;MYFMTSLFLVIMVMISVGFFTLLERKVLSYMQIRKGPNKVGFLGILQPFSDGIKLFVKEQSWPMNSNFLMYYICPFFLLIQSLFIWILFPYVLNNINFNFGLLFFLCCSTLSVYGLIICGWSSNSMYSILGALRSVSQAISYEVSLSIILLCYFLLIESYNFLDMMIIQSNFWFCFLMIPLFMCWFSSCLAESNRTPFDFSEGESELVSGFNVEYGGGGFALLFISEYSSIIFICLITCLIFFGGNFLSFLFFIKVIFMCFIIIWVRSTFPRYRYDKLMYLAWKCYLPLSLNMLMFFIFIKMIIYYHFFLLSH
;
A
#
# COMPACT_ATOMS: atom_id res chain seq x y z
N MET A 1 -15.97 18.66 -15.48
CA MET A 1 -16.41 17.38 -14.89
C MET A 1 -15.21 16.59 -14.36
N TYR A 2 -14.30 16.12 -15.22
CA TYR A 2 -13.10 15.36 -14.81
C TYR A 2 -12.26 16.00 -13.68
N PHE A 3 -12.01 17.31 -13.74
CA PHE A 3 -11.26 18.00 -12.69
C PHE A 3 -12.02 18.07 -11.36
N MET A 4 -13.36 18.20 -11.42
CA MET A 4 -14.19 18.20 -10.21
C MET A 4 -14.27 16.81 -9.59
N THR A 5 -14.35 15.76 -10.41
CA THR A 5 -14.37 14.37 -9.94
C THR A 5 -13.02 13.96 -9.34
N SER A 6 -11.90 14.38 -9.94
CA SER A 6 -10.57 14.11 -9.37
C SER A 6 -10.34 14.88 -8.06
N LEU A 7 -10.73 16.15 -7.98
CA LEU A 7 -10.66 16.92 -6.72
C LEU A 7 -11.52 16.27 -5.62
N PHE A 8 -12.74 15.85 -5.96
CA PHE A 8 -13.61 15.16 -5.02
C PHE A 8 -12.99 13.85 -4.52
N LEU A 9 -12.36 13.06 -5.41
CA LEU A 9 -11.62 11.86 -5.02
C LEU A 9 -10.52 12.22 -4.00
N VAL A 10 -9.69 13.22 -4.28
CA VAL A 10 -8.55 13.56 -3.41
C VAL A 10 -9.03 14.00 -2.04
N ILE A 11 -10.07 14.83 -1.96
CA ILE A 11 -10.64 15.28 -0.69
C ILE A 11 -11.18 14.09 0.13
N MET A 12 -11.91 13.18 -0.51
CA MET A 12 -12.47 12.01 0.17
C MET A 12 -11.39 11.02 0.63
N VAL A 13 -10.30 10.88 -0.12
CA VAL A 13 -9.13 10.08 0.31
C VAL A 13 -8.46 10.70 1.54
N MET A 14 -8.29 12.03 1.60
CA MET A 14 -7.71 12.66 2.79
C MET A 14 -8.57 12.47 4.04
N ILE A 15 -9.89 12.54 3.88
CA ILE A 15 -10.83 12.30 4.98
C ILE A 15 -10.77 10.83 5.42
N SER A 16 -10.71 9.89 4.46
CA SER A 16 -10.63 8.46 4.78
C SER A 16 -9.35 8.10 5.53
N VAL A 17 -8.22 8.69 5.17
CA VAL A 17 -6.94 8.56 5.90
C VAL A 17 -7.09 9.02 7.35
N GLY A 18 -7.72 10.16 7.59
CA GLY A 18 -7.99 10.64 8.94
C GLY A 18 -8.76 9.61 9.78
N PHE A 19 -9.86 9.07 9.26
CA PHE A 19 -10.64 8.05 9.97
C PHE A 19 -9.95 6.69 10.07
N PHE A 20 -9.06 6.36 9.13
CA PHE A 20 -8.26 5.14 9.20
C PHE A 20 -7.34 5.15 10.44
N THR A 21 -6.74 6.30 10.78
CA THR A 21 -5.93 6.41 12.03
C THR A 21 -6.76 6.15 13.30
N LEU A 22 -8.02 6.60 13.33
CA LEU A 22 -8.94 6.31 14.42
C LEU A 22 -9.24 4.81 14.49
N LEU A 23 -9.53 4.20 13.34
CA LEU A 23 -9.84 2.78 13.22
C LEU A 23 -8.68 1.94 13.74
N GLU A 24 -7.45 2.23 13.32
CA GLU A 24 -6.24 1.57 13.80
C GLU A 24 -6.12 1.64 15.33
N ARG A 25 -6.21 2.83 15.93
CA ARG A 25 -6.12 2.97 17.39
C ARG A 25 -7.20 2.22 18.15
N LYS A 26 -8.44 2.21 17.63
CA LYS A 26 -9.55 1.48 18.27
C LYS A 26 -9.35 -0.03 18.14
N VAL A 27 -9.06 -0.55 16.95
CA VAL A 27 -8.86 -1.99 16.75
C VAL A 27 -7.68 -2.50 17.59
N LEU A 28 -6.54 -1.80 17.58
CA LEU A 28 -5.40 -2.15 18.43
C LEU A 28 -5.75 -2.13 19.92
N SER A 29 -6.53 -1.15 20.36
CA SER A 29 -6.96 -1.08 21.76
C SER A 29 -7.83 -2.27 22.16
N TYR A 30 -8.79 -2.66 21.32
CA TYR A 30 -9.66 -3.79 21.59
C TYR A 30 -8.90 -5.12 21.62
N MET A 31 -7.95 -5.32 20.69
CA MET A 31 -7.07 -6.50 20.69
C MET A 31 -6.18 -6.57 21.94
N GLN A 32 -5.75 -5.42 22.45
CA GLN A 32 -4.95 -5.29 23.67
C GLN A 32 -5.78 -5.20 24.96
N ILE A 33 -7.09 -5.44 24.90
CA ILE A 33 -8.00 -5.41 26.06
C ILE A 33 -7.96 -4.04 26.79
N ARG A 34 -7.88 -2.94 26.04
CA ARG A 34 -7.97 -1.57 26.55
C ARG A 34 -8.92 -0.73 25.70
N LYS A 35 -9.41 0.39 26.26
CA LYS A 35 -10.27 1.31 25.51
C LYS A 35 -9.41 2.23 24.64
N GLY A 36 -9.82 2.39 23.38
CA GLY A 36 -9.24 3.34 22.44
C GLY A 36 -9.62 4.79 22.75
N PRO A 37 -9.31 5.73 21.83
CA PRO A 37 -9.71 7.13 21.99
C PRO A 37 -11.24 7.24 22.06
N ASN A 38 -11.75 7.57 23.25
CA ASN A 38 -13.19 7.71 23.53
C ASN A 38 -13.58 9.10 24.05
N LYS A 39 -12.61 9.96 24.41
CA LYS A 39 -12.88 11.24 25.10
C LYS A 39 -13.10 12.43 24.16
N VAL A 40 -12.40 12.48 23.02
CA VAL A 40 -12.49 13.62 22.09
C VAL A 40 -13.74 13.49 21.21
N GLY A 41 -14.79 14.21 21.58
CA GLY A 41 -16.11 14.11 20.94
C GLY A 41 -16.86 12.82 21.28
N PHE A 42 -17.93 12.52 20.55
CA PHE A 42 -18.70 11.29 20.75
C PHE A 42 -17.90 10.07 20.28
N LEU A 43 -17.60 9.13 21.19
CA LEU A 43 -16.80 7.92 20.92
C LEU A 43 -15.44 8.19 20.22
N GLY A 44 -14.85 9.37 20.38
CA GLY A 44 -13.56 9.70 19.75
C GLY A 44 -13.63 10.11 18.28
N ILE A 45 -14.80 10.29 17.66
CA ILE A 45 -14.93 10.59 16.21
C ILE A 45 -14.13 11.84 15.80
N LEU A 46 -13.99 12.82 16.70
CA LEU A 46 -13.26 14.06 16.43
C LEU A 46 -11.73 13.96 16.66
N GLN A 47 -11.21 12.79 17.05
CA GLN A 47 -9.78 12.59 17.31
C GLN A 47 -8.87 12.89 16.10
N PRO A 48 -9.19 12.47 14.85
CA PRO A 48 -8.32 12.76 13.71
C PRO A 48 -8.18 14.25 13.44
N PHE A 49 -9.26 15.03 13.65
CA PHE A 49 -9.22 16.48 13.52
C PHE A 49 -8.36 17.13 14.60
N SER A 50 -8.46 16.68 15.86
CA SER A 50 -7.61 17.21 16.92
C SER A 50 -6.14 16.90 16.70
N ASP A 51 -5.81 15.70 16.21
CA ASP A 51 -4.44 15.29 15.93
C ASP A 51 -3.87 16.07 14.73
N GLY A 52 -4.67 16.27 13.68
CA GLY A 52 -4.30 17.09 12.53
C GLY A 52 -3.98 18.53 12.94
N ILE A 53 -4.90 19.19 13.65
CA ILE A 53 -4.71 20.57 14.12
C ILE A 53 -3.46 20.65 15.01
N LYS A 54 -3.28 19.70 15.94
CA LYS A 54 -2.12 19.67 16.83
C LYS A 54 -0.80 19.59 16.06
N LEU A 55 -0.70 18.74 15.04
CA LEU A 55 0.53 18.55 14.28
C LEU A 55 0.87 19.77 13.41
N PHE A 56 -0.13 20.42 12.82
CA PHE A 56 0.10 21.61 12.00
C PHE A 56 0.39 22.89 12.81
N VAL A 57 -0.15 23.00 14.03
CA VAL A 57 0.14 24.13 14.94
C VAL A 57 1.47 23.96 15.68
N LYS A 58 1.96 22.72 15.80
CA LYS A 58 3.25 22.44 16.47
C LYS A 58 4.39 23.12 15.72
N GLU A 59 5.30 23.74 16.47
CA GLU A 59 6.51 24.35 15.94
C GLU A 59 7.33 23.34 15.12
N GLN A 60 7.77 23.79 13.94
CA GLN A 60 8.62 23.00 13.06
C GLN A 60 10.08 23.17 13.49
N SER A 61 10.70 22.07 13.91
CA SER A 61 12.13 22.02 14.23
C SER A 61 12.95 21.82 12.95
N TRP A 62 13.84 22.76 12.66
CA TRP A 62 14.73 22.68 11.50
C TRP A 62 16.11 22.15 11.92
N PRO A 63 16.54 20.96 11.44
CA PRO A 63 17.86 20.44 11.73
C PRO A 63 18.96 21.25 11.02
N MET A 64 19.94 21.75 11.78
CA MET A 64 21.03 22.60 11.26
C MET A 64 21.96 21.88 10.27
N ASN A 65 22.08 20.55 10.39
CA ASN A 65 22.95 19.75 9.53
C ASN A 65 22.24 19.24 8.26
N SER A 66 20.97 19.58 8.04
CA SER A 66 20.18 19.02 6.93
C SER A 66 20.34 19.79 5.62
N ASN A 67 20.13 19.08 4.51
CA ASN A 67 19.99 19.69 3.19
C ASN A 67 18.60 20.32 3.06
N PHE A 68 18.48 21.60 3.44
CA PHE A 68 17.21 22.32 3.60
C PHE A 68 16.22 22.16 2.43
N LEU A 69 16.68 22.35 1.19
CA LEU A 69 15.80 22.28 0.01
C LEU A 69 15.17 20.89 -0.15
N MET A 70 15.99 19.84 -0.04
CA MET A 70 15.53 18.45 -0.21
C MET A 70 14.68 18.00 0.97
N TYR A 71 15.03 18.41 2.19
CA TYR A 71 14.28 18.12 3.40
C TYR A 71 12.86 18.70 3.31
N TYR A 72 12.69 19.92 2.81
CA TYR A 72 11.36 20.52 2.66
C TYR A 72 10.54 19.88 1.54
N ILE A 73 11.15 19.59 0.39
CA ILE A 73 10.44 19.03 -0.78
C ILE A 73 10.01 17.57 -0.55
N CYS A 74 10.77 16.79 0.23
CA CYS A 74 10.54 15.35 0.33
C CYS A 74 9.14 14.96 0.83
N PRO A 75 8.62 15.50 1.95
CA PRO A 75 7.27 15.16 2.43
C PRO A 75 6.17 15.50 1.42
N PHE A 76 6.33 16.59 0.65
CA PHE A 76 5.40 16.93 -0.41
C PHE A 76 5.47 15.95 -1.58
N PHE A 77 6.67 15.53 -1.97
CA PHE A 77 6.86 14.56 -3.04
C PHE A 77 6.17 13.21 -2.70
N LEU A 78 6.37 12.70 -1.50
CA LEU A 78 5.72 11.47 -1.02
C LEU A 78 4.19 11.59 -1.01
N LEU A 79 3.67 12.72 -0.54
CA LEU A 79 2.23 12.96 -0.54
C LEU A 79 1.66 13.00 -1.96
N ILE A 80 2.29 13.74 -2.87
CA ILE A 80 1.87 13.82 -4.28
C ILE A 80 1.88 12.44 -4.90
N GLN A 81 2.95 11.67 -4.69
CA GLN A 81 3.06 10.31 -5.21
C GLN A 81 1.94 9.41 -4.70
N SER A 82 1.67 9.45 -3.40
CA SER A 82 0.63 8.64 -2.78
C SER A 82 -0.77 8.96 -3.31
N LEU A 83 -1.06 10.23 -3.61
CA LEU A 83 -2.34 10.67 -4.17
C LEU A 83 -2.44 10.42 -5.67
N PHE A 84 -1.33 10.47 -6.40
CA PHE A 84 -1.28 10.23 -7.84
C PHE A 84 -1.70 8.80 -8.20
N ILE A 85 -1.36 7.84 -7.34
CA ILE A 85 -1.75 6.44 -7.46
C ILE A 85 -3.29 6.28 -7.51
N TRP A 86 -4.05 7.13 -6.80
CA TRP A 86 -5.50 7.02 -6.72
C TRP A 86 -6.24 7.36 -8.02
N ILE A 87 -5.58 7.97 -9.00
CA ILE A 87 -6.18 8.21 -10.32
C ILE A 87 -6.55 6.87 -10.98
N LEU A 88 -5.90 5.76 -10.60
CA LEU A 88 -6.24 4.41 -11.05
C LEU A 88 -7.59 3.90 -10.57
N PHE A 89 -8.22 4.54 -9.58
CA PHE A 89 -9.52 4.09 -9.10
C PHE A 89 -10.55 4.16 -10.24
N PRO A 90 -11.10 3.01 -10.67
CA PRO A 90 -11.97 2.97 -11.83
C PRO A 90 -13.37 3.46 -11.41
N TYR A 91 -13.70 4.68 -11.81
CA TYR A 91 -15.07 5.14 -11.75
C TYR A 91 -15.82 4.69 -12.99
N VAL A 92 -17.03 4.18 -12.78
CA VAL A 92 -17.96 3.86 -13.87
C VAL A 92 -18.37 5.14 -14.63
N LEU A 93 -18.32 6.30 -13.97
CA LEU A 93 -18.65 7.58 -14.55
C LEU A 93 -17.43 8.51 -14.53
N ASN A 94 -17.01 8.94 -15.72
CA ASN A 94 -16.32 10.20 -15.96
C ASN A 94 -14.95 10.39 -15.26
N ASN A 95 -14.15 9.33 -15.14
CA ASN A 95 -12.70 9.46 -14.91
C ASN A 95 -11.90 8.73 -16.00
N ILE A 96 -10.60 9.00 -16.02
CA ILE A 96 -9.64 8.49 -17.01
C ILE A 96 -9.58 6.96 -16.88
N ASN A 97 -10.11 6.25 -17.86
CA ASN A 97 -9.86 4.82 -17.99
C ASN A 97 -8.44 4.61 -18.52
N PHE A 98 -7.58 3.98 -17.71
CA PHE A 98 -6.25 3.59 -18.13
C PHE A 98 -6.27 2.19 -18.70
N ASN A 99 -6.00 2.07 -20.01
CA ASN A 99 -5.82 0.76 -20.65
C ASN A 99 -4.67 -0.04 -20.00
N PHE A 100 -3.62 0.66 -19.54
CA PHE A 100 -2.47 0.08 -18.85
C PHE A 100 -2.48 0.38 -17.33
N GLY A 101 -3.66 0.31 -16.69
CA GLY A 101 -3.82 0.70 -15.29
C GLY A 101 -2.90 -0.04 -14.32
N LEU A 102 -2.72 -1.34 -14.50
CA LEU A 102 -1.87 -2.15 -13.62
C LEU A 102 -0.36 -1.94 -13.84
N LEU A 103 0.07 -1.62 -15.07
CA LEU A 103 1.46 -1.24 -15.34
C LEU A 103 1.76 0.14 -14.73
N PHE A 104 0.81 1.07 -14.83
CA PHE A 104 0.93 2.37 -14.19
C PHE A 104 1.02 2.25 -12.66
N PHE A 105 0.29 1.29 -12.06
CA PHE A 105 0.44 0.99 -10.63
C PHE A 105 1.89 0.63 -10.28
N LEU A 106 2.50 -0.30 -11.01
CA LEU A 106 3.91 -0.70 -10.80
C LEU A 106 4.88 0.47 -11.01
N CYS A 107 4.64 1.33 -12.00
CA CYS A 107 5.48 2.53 -12.17
C CYS A 107 5.33 3.49 -10.98
N CYS A 108 4.13 3.61 -10.41
CA CYS A 108 3.94 4.50 -9.27
C CYS A 108 4.45 3.91 -7.94
N SER A 109 4.43 2.58 -7.76
CA SER A 109 5.09 1.96 -6.60
C SER A 109 6.60 2.22 -6.63
N THR A 110 7.28 2.03 -7.78
CA THR A 110 8.74 2.27 -7.90
C THR A 110 9.11 3.71 -7.55
N LEU A 111 8.29 4.68 -7.97
CA LEU A 111 8.53 6.11 -7.72
C LEU A 111 8.47 6.47 -6.23
N SER A 112 7.68 5.76 -5.43
CA SER A 112 7.56 6.02 -3.99
C SER A 112 8.87 5.76 -3.22
N VAL A 113 9.69 4.82 -3.71
CA VAL A 113 10.98 4.45 -3.10
C VAL A 113 11.98 5.62 -3.15
N TYR A 114 11.96 6.41 -4.23
CA TYR A 114 12.81 7.60 -4.33
C TYR A 114 12.48 8.64 -3.26
N GLY A 115 11.20 8.79 -2.90
CA GLY A 115 10.78 9.66 -1.81
C GLY A 115 11.43 9.24 -0.48
N LEU A 116 11.42 7.94 -0.16
CA LEU A 116 12.05 7.42 1.05
C LEU A 116 13.56 7.67 1.10
N ILE A 117 14.27 7.50 -0.02
CA ILE A 117 15.72 7.78 -0.13
C ILE A 117 16.01 9.27 0.16
N ILE A 118 15.28 10.16 -0.51
CA ILE A 118 15.51 11.61 -0.38
C ILE A 118 15.24 12.05 1.05
N CYS A 119 14.21 11.50 1.70
CA CYS A 119 13.87 11.85 3.09
C CYS A 119 14.97 11.45 4.06
N GLY A 120 15.53 10.23 3.95
CA GLY A 120 16.58 9.79 4.85
C GLY A 120 17.96 10.40 4.60
N TRP A 121 18.28 10.73 3.34
CA TRP A 121 19.52 11.41 2.98
C TRP A 121 19.50 12.90 3.35
N SER A 122 18.36 13.58 3.16
CA SER A 122 18.25 15.02 3.41
C SER A 122 18.43 15.41 4.89
N SER A 123 18.08 14.54 5.82
CA SER A 123 18.24 14.75 7.26
C SER A 123 19.69 14.66 7.75
N ASN A 124 20.62 14.03 7.01
CA ASN A 124 22.04 13.96 7.39
C ASN A 124 22.32 13.40 8.82
N SER A 125 21.44 12.55 9.37
CA SER A 125 21.72 11.76 10.58
C SER A 125 22.09 10.32 10.24
N MET A 126 23.00 9.73 11.02
CA MET A 126 23.43 8.34 10.78
C MET A 126 22.25 7.35 10.90
N TYR A 127 21.33 7.58 11.84
CA TYR A 127 20.16 6.72 12.05
C TYR A 127 19.12 6.86 10.93
N SER A 128 18.88 8.07 10.42
CA SER A 128 17.94 8.28 9.31
C SER A 128 18.43 7.66 8.02
N ILE A 129 19.73 7.76 7.73
CA ILE A 129 20.34 7.15 6.55
C ILE A 129 20.27 5.62 6.64
N LEU A 130 20.59 5.04 7.79
CA LEU A 130 20.50 3.58 8.00
C LEU A 130 19.04 3.08 7.90
N GLY A 131 18.08 3.82 8.44
CA GLY A 131 16.66 3.50 8.33
C GLY A 131 16.16 3.54 6.90
N ALA A 132 16.51 4.59 6.15
CA ALA A 132 16.13 4.72 4.74
C ALA A 132 16.78 3.66 3.86
N LEU A 133 18.05 3.30 4.07
CA LEU A 133 18.69 2.24 3.30
C LEU A 133 18.01 0.89 3.52
N ARG A 134 17.58 0.58 4.75
CA ARG A 134 16.83 -0.66 5.07
C ARG A 134 15.42 -0.66 4.48
N SER A 135 14.72 0.47 4.49
CA SER A 135 13.37 0.58 3.91
C SER A 135 13.41 0.46 2.39
N VAL A 136 14.43 1.02 1.76
CA VAL A 136 14.62 1.01 0.31
C VAL A 136 14.94 -0.39 -0.20
N SER A 137 15.87 -1.09 0.46
CA SER A 137 16.19 -2.48 0.11
C SER A 137 14.98 -3.40 0.28
N GLN A 138 14.17 -3.19 1.32
CA GLN A 138 12.91 -3.88 1.53
C GLN A 138 11.93 -3.61 0.39
N ALA A 139 11.60 -2.35 0.10
CA ALA A 139 10.63 -1.97 -0.92
C ALA A 139 11.00 -2.56 -2.30
N ILE A 140 12.27 -2.41 -2.73
CA ILE A 140 12.74 -2.95 -4.01
C ILE A 140 12.64 -4.48 -4.06
N SER A 141 13.01 -5.17 -2.98
CA SER A 141 12.97 -6.63 -2.96
C SER A 141 11.55 -7.20 -3.10
N TYR A 142 10.57 -6.55 -2.47
CA TYR A 142 9.18 -6.98 -2.54
C TYR A 142 8.47 -6.54 -3.81
N GLU A 143 8.89 -5.44 -4.42
CA GLU A 143 8.37 -4.99 -5.71
C GLU A 143 8.65 -6.00 -6.83
N VAL A 144 9.82 -6.65 -6.82
CA VAL A 144 10.11 -7.74 -7.76
C VAL A 144 9.11 -8.89 -7.57
N SER A 145 8.82 -9.29 -6.33
CA SER A 145 7.83 -10.36 -6.08
C SER A 145 6.40 -9.93 -6.47
N LEU A 146 6.04 -8.67 -6.19
CA LEU A 146 4.73 -8.09 -6.51
C LEU A 146 4.49 -8.06 -8.02
N SER A 147 5.49 -7.63 -8.79
CA SER A 147 5.40 -7.55 -10.26
C SER A 147 5.25 -8.92 -10.92
N ILE A 148 5.94 -9.95 -10.44
CA ILE A 148 5.81 -11.32 -10.96
C ILE A 148 4.42 -11.91 -10.60
N ILE A 149 3.92 -11.65 -9.40
CA ILE A 149 2.56 -12.10 -9.01
C ILE A 149 1.50 -11.41 -9.88
N LEU A 150 1.62 -10.10 -10.12
CA LEU A 150 0.73 -9.39 -11.06
C LEU A 150 0.80 -9.97 -12.47
N LEU A 151 2.00 -10.32 -12.93
CA LEU A 151 2.20 -10.93 -14.24
C LEU A 151 1.45 -12.25 -14.40
N CYS A 152 1.41 -13.07 -13.34
CA CYS A 152 0.64 -14.30 -13.34
C CYS A 152 -0.85 -14.05 -13.63
N TYR A 153 -1.44 -13.01 -13.05
CA TYR A 153 -2.85 -12.66 -13.28
C TYR A 153 -3.07 -11.97 -14.64
N PHE A 154 -2.10 -11.21 -15.17
CA PHE A 154 -2.20 -10.68 -16.53
C PHE A 154 -2.32 -11.79 -17.57
N LEU A 155 -1.55 -12.87 -17.42
CA LEU A 155 -1.58 -13.99 -18.36
C LEU A 155 -2.97 -14.62 -18.45
N LEU A 156 -3.73 -14.62 -17.35
CA LEU A 156 -5.10 -15.14 -17.28
C LEU A 156 -6.14 -14.19 -17.91
N ILE A 157 -5.95 -12.88 -17.80
CA ILE A 157 -6.97 -11.86 -18.12
C ILE A 157 -6.78 -11.29 -19.54
N GLU A 158 -5.56 -11.36 -20.09
CA GLU A 158 -5.18 -10.81 -21.40
C GLU A 158 -5.38 -9.29 -21.56
N SER A 159 -5.62 -8.58 -20.46
CA SER A 159 -5.80 -7.13 -20.42
C SER A 159 -5.18 -6.54 -19.15
N TYR A 160 -4.82 -5.26 -19.22
CA TYR A 160 -4.20 -4.51 -18.12
C TYR A 160 -5.16 -3.53 -17.44
N ASN A 161 -6.44 -3.55 -17.83
CA ASN A 161 -7.46 -2.65 -17.35
C ASN A 161 -8.20 -3.25 -16.13
N PHE A 162 -8.48 -2.42 -15.13
CA PHE A 162 -9.21 -2.84 -13.93
C PHE A 162 -10.68 -3.17 -14.20
N LEU A 163 -11.29 -2.58 -15.24
CA LEU A 163 -12.68 -2.90 -15.62
C LEU A 163 -12.78 -4.30 -16.24
N ASP A 164 -11.81 -4.68 -17.06
CA ASP A 164 -11.79 -6.01 -17.68
C ASP A 164 -11.54 -7.10 -16.63
N MET A 165 -10.69 -6.82 -15.63
CA MET A 165 -10.54 -7.67 -14.44
C MET A 165 -11.87 -7.92 -13.70
N MET A 166 -12.70 -6.88 -13.53
CA MET A 166 -14.00 -7.00 -12.89
C MET A 166 -14.92 -7.95 -13.65
N ILE A 167 -14.94 -7.87 -14.98
CA ILE A 167 -15.80 -8.69 -15.83
C ILE A 167 -15.42 -10.17 -15.69
N ILE A 168 -14.13 -10.50 -15.71
CA ILE A 168 -13.66 -11.89 -15.62
C ILE A 168 -13.91 -12.48 -14.23
N GLN A 169 -13.77 -11.69 -13.17
CA GLN A 169 -13.99 -12.13 -11.79
C GLN A 169 -15.47 -12.24 -11.38
N SER A 170 -16.42 -11.99 -12.31
CA SER A 170 -17.85 -12.07 -12.03
C SER A 170 -18.30 -13.48 -11.62
N ASN A 171 -17.70 -14.52 -12.21
CA ASN A 171 -18.05 -15.91 -11.93
C ASN A 171 -17.26 -16.49 -10.75
N PHE A 172 -15.93 -16.42 -10.81
CA PHE A 172 -15.04 -16.99 -9.78
C PHE A 172 -13.99 -15.96 -9.37
N TRP A 173 -13.78 -15.84 -8.05
CA TRP A 173 -12.74 -15.00 -7.49
C TRP A 173 -11.35 -15.62 -7.65
N PHE A 174 -10.37 -14.81 -8.03
CA PHE A 174 -8.99 -15.28 -8.21
C PHE A 174 -8.33 -15.74 -6.90
N CYS A 175 -8.84 -15.32 -5.75
CA CYS A 175 -8.40 -15.85 -4.45
C CYS A 175 -8.55 -17.38 -4.36
N PHE A 176 -9.66 -17.93 -4.88
CA PHE A 176 -9.89 -19.38 -4.86
C PHE A 176 -9.06 -20.10 -5.91
N LEU A 177 -8.76 -19.44 -7.03
CA LEU A 177 -7.96 -20.02 -8.09
C LEU A 177 -6.54 -20.34 -7.59
N MET A 178 -5.93 -19.42 -6.84
CA MET A 178 -4.59 -19.62 -6.25
C MET A 178 -4.43 -18.99 -4.87
N ILE A 179 -4.75 -19.77 -3.85
CA ILE A 179 -4.52 -19.41 -2.44
C ILE A 179 -3.03 -19.12 -2.14
N PRO A 180 -2.04 -19.88 -2.66
CA PRO A 180 -0.63 -19.59 -2.35
C PRO A 180 -0.16 -18.22 -2.86
N LEU A 181 -0.60 -17.83 -4.06
CA LEU A 181 -0.28 -16.51 -4.62
C LEU A 181 -0.96 -15.39 -3.85
N PHE A 182 -2.20 -15.59 -3.41
CA PHE A 182 -2.88 -14.63 -2.55
C PHE A 182 -2.13 -14.40 -1.24
N MET A 183 -1.66 -15.46 -0.58
CA MET A 183 -0.90 -15.32 0.67
C MET A 183 0.43 -14.59 0.45
N CYS A 184 1.15 -14.93 -0.62
CA CYS A 184 2.38 -14.21 -0.99
C CYS A 184 2.11 -12.74 -1.32
N TRP A 185 1.06 -12.46 -2.09
CA TRP A 185 0.63 -11.11 -2.43
C TRP A 185 0.32 -10.29 -1.17
N PHE A 186 -0.47 -10.85 -0.26
CA PHE A 186 -0.85 -10.15 0.96
C PHE A 186 0.38 -9.84 1.83
N SER A 187 1.31 -10.79 1.94
CA SER A 187 2.57 -10.55 2.65
C SER A 187 3.49 -9.53 1.97
N SER A 188 3.56 -9.49 0.63
CA SER A 188 4.35 -8.49 -0.09
C SER A 188 3.75 -7.09 0.04
N CYS A 189 2.42 -6.99 0.02
CA CYS A 189 1.69 -5.74 0.29
C CYS A 189 1.97 -5.18 1.70
N LEU A 190 2.00 -6.05 2.72
CA LEU A 190 2.37 -5.66 4.07
C LEU A 190 3.81 -5.14 4.14
N ALA A 191 4.73 -5.79 3.41
CA ALA A 191 6.12 -5.38 3.38
C ALA A 191 6.36 -4.07 2.61
N GLU A 192 5.65 -3.83 1.51
CA GLU A 192 5.74 -2.58 0.75
C GLU A 192 5.23 -1.39 1.57
N SER A 193 4.15 -1.58 2.33
CA SER A 193 3.59 -0.55 3.22
C SER A 193 4.40 -0.31 4.50
N ASN A 194 5.55 -0.97 4.68
CA ASN A 194 6.42 -0.87 5.86
C ASN A 194 5.69 -1.07 7.20
N ARG A 195 4.63 -1.90 7.25
CA ARG A 195 3.87 -2.15 8.49
C ARG A 195 4.30 -3.44 9.17
N THR A 196 4.20 -3.41 10.50
CA THR A 196 4.45 -4.56 11.37
C THR A 196 3.64 -5.77 10.91
N PRO A 197 4.26 -6.93 10.73
CA PRO A 197 5.56 -7.35 11.29
C PRO A 197 6.81 -6.98 10.46
N PHE A 198 6.66 -6.29 9.33
CA PHE A 198 7.75 -5.89 8.42
C PHE A 198 8.16 -4.41 8.54
N ASP A 199 7.93 -3.81 9.71
CA ASP A 199 8.22 -2.41 10.01
C ASP A 199 9.65 -2.25 10.54
N PHE A 200 10.61 -2.18 9.62
CA PHE A 200 12.02 -1.92 9.93
C PHE A 200 12.45 -0.47 9.70
N SER A 201 11.68 0.25 8.89
CA SER A 201 11.92 1.66 8.61
C SER A 201 11.63 2.53 9.83
N GLU A 202 10.69 2.13 10.69
CA GLU A 202 10.31 2.89 11.91
C GLU A 202 10.69 2.18 13.21
N GLY A 203 11.60 1.20 13.17
CA GLY A 203 11.91 0.33 14.30
C GLY A 203 12.31 1.10 15.57
N GLU A 204 11.34 1.39 16.44
CA GLU A 204 11.52 2.23 17.64
C GLU A 204 12.68 1.77 18.55
N SER A 205 12.86 0.46 18.66
CA SER A 205 13.89 -0.16 19.49
C SER A 205 15.30 -0.07 18.90
N GLU A 206 15.43 0.06 17.57
CA GLU A 206 16.72 0.01 16.87
C GLU A 206 17.14 1.39 16.33
N LEU A 207 16.18 2.18 15.87
CA LEU A 207 16.41 3.41 15.10
C LEU A 207 15.67 4.62 15.66
N VAL A 208 15.06 4.51 16.84
CA VAL A 208 14.17 5.51 17.50
C VAL A 208 12.89 5.80 16.70
N SER A 209 13.04 6.10 15.41
CA SER A 209 11.97 6.19 14.40
C SER A 209 12.49 6.10 12.94
N GLY A 210 13.79 5.90 12.71
CA GLY A 210 14.38 5.70 11.38
C GLY A 210 14.35 6.92 10.46
N PHE A 211 13.72 6.83 9.27
CA PHE A 211 13.83 7.89 8.26
C PHE A 211 13.06 9.18 8.60
N ASN A 212 12.10 9.11 9.52
CA ASN A 212 11.28 10.24 9.96
C ASN A 212 11.80 10.91 11.26
N VAL A 213 12.95 10.49 11.79
CA VAL A 213 13.52 10.95 13.10
C VAL A 213 13.60 12.48 13.22
N GLU A 214 14.02 13.15 12.15
CA GLU A 214 14.22 14.60 12.18
C GLU A 214 12.98 15.40 11.74
N TYR A 215 11.93 14.73 11.25
CA TYR A 215 10.73 15.40 10.78
C TYR A 215 9.82 15.74 11.96
N GLY A 216 9.62 17.03 12.18
CA GLY A 216 8.73 17.57 13.22
C GLY A 216 7.38 18.04 12.67
N GLY A 217 6.38 18.10 13.55
CA GLY A 217 5.10 18.79 13.32
C GLY A 217 4.42 18.46 12.00
N GLY A 218 4.29 19.46 11.13
CA GLY A 218 3.62 19.34 9.82
C GLY A 218 4.33 18.43 8.82
N GLY A 219 5.68 18.43 8.78
CA GLY A 219 6.44 17.56 7.85
C GLY A 219 6.21 16.09 8.16
N PHE A 220 6.21 15.74 9.45
CA PHE A 220 5.83 14.42 9.93
C PHE A 220 4.39 14.07 9.54
N ALA A 221 3.44 14.99 9.73
CA ALA A 221 2.04 14.73 9.38
C ALA A 221 1.86 14.37 7.89
N LEU A 222 2.57 15.06 6.98
CA LEU A 222 2.51 14.77 5.54
C LEU A 222 3.04 13.36 5.21
N LEU A 223 4.13 12.92 5.85
CA LEU A 223 4.66 11.57 5.69
C LEU A 223 3.64 10.51 6.14
N PHE A 224 3.05 10.67 7.32
CA PHE A 224 2.03 9.73 7.81
C PHE A 224 0.79 9.68 6.90
N ILE A 225 0.32 10.84 6.44
CA ILE A 225 -0.82 10.89 5.51
C ILE A 225 -0.48 10.13 4.21
N SER A 226 0.74 10.26 3.70
CA SER A 226 1.18 9.58 2.48
C SER A 226 1.29 8.07 2.63
N GLU A 227 1.72 7.57 3.79
CA GLU A 227 1.75 6.13 4.05
C GLU A 227 0.36 5.54 4.23
N TYR A 228 -0.52 6.23 4.97
CA TYR A 228 -1.87 5.73 5.17
C TYR A 228 -2.69 5.75 3.88
N SER A 229 -2.50 6.73 3.02
CA SER A 229 -3.15 6.75 1.70
C SER A 229 -2.67 5.60 0.82
N SER A 230 -1.38 5.25 0.86
CA SER A 230 -0.84 4.10 0.12
C SER A 230 -1.33 2.76 0.70
N ILE A 231 -1.46 2.63 2.02
CA ILE A 231 -2.04 1.44 2.68
C ILE A 231 -3.47 1.19 2.20
N ILE A 232 -4.33 2.21 2.24
CA ILE A 232 -5.72 2.06 1.82
C ILE A 232 -5.77 1.71 0.33
N PHE A 233 -4.89 2.29 -0.49
CA PHE A 233 -4.82 1.98 -1.91
C PHE A 233 -4.34 0.54 -2.19
N ILE A 234 -3.34 0.04 -1.47
CA ILE A 234 -2.88 -1.34 -1.59
C ILE A 234 -4.03 -2.30 -1.20
N CYS A 235 -4.78 -2.01 -0.13
CA CYS A 235 -6.00 -2.77 0.21
C CYS A 235 -7.02 -2.76 -0.94
N LEU A 236 -7.21 -1.60 -1.58
CA LEU A 236 -8.09 -1.48 -2.73
C LEU A 236 -7.66 -2.39 -3.87
N ILE A 237 -6.38 -2.35 -4.27
CA ILE A 237 -5.84 -3.24 -5.30
C ILE A 237 -5.97 -4.72 -4.90
N THR A 238 -5.73 -5.07 -3.63
CA THR A 238 -5.90 -6.47 -3.19
C THR A 238 -7.34 -6.96 -3.40
N CYS A 239 -8.34 -6.11 -3.14
CA CYS A 239 -9.73 -6.43 -3.41
C CYS A 239 -10.02 -6.55 -4.91
N LEU A 240 -9.42 -5.69 -5.75
CA LEU A 240 -9.59 -5.72 -7.21
C LEU A 240 -9.00 -6.94 -7.86
N ILE A 241 -7.84 -7.39 -7.40
CA ILE A 241 -7.19 -8.55 -8.00
C ILE A 241 -7.83 -9.84 -7.48
N PHE A 242 -8.17 -9.95 -6.19
CA PHE A 242 -8.50 -11.25 -5.60
C PHE A 242 -9.98 -11.50 -5.32
N PHE A 243 -10.75 -10.47 -4.97
CA PHE A 243 -12.09 -10.62 -4.37
C PHE A 243 -13.25 -10.11 -5.24
N GLY A 244 -13.02 -9.80 -6.51
CA GLY A 244 -14.04 -9.26 -7.41
C GLY A 244 -14.25 -7.75 -7.23
N GLY A 245 -13.97 -6.99 -8.28
CA GLY A 245 -14.07 -5.53 -8.31
C GLY A 245 -15.46 -4.95 -8.59
N ASN A 246 -16.50 -5.29 -7.82
CA ASN A 246 -17.84 -4.71 -8.06
C ASN A 246 -17.99 -3.27 -7.54
N PHE A 247 -17.43 -2.28 -8.25
CA PHE A 247 -17.39 -0.87 -7.86
C PHE A 247 -18.76 -0.24 -7.54
N LEU A 248 -19.80 -0.68 -8.26
CA LEU A 248 -21.16 -0.18 -8.09
C LEU A 248 -21.81 -0.64 -6.80
N SER A 249 -21.32 -1.74 -6.23
CA SER A 249 -21.90 -2.35 -5.03
C SER A 249 -21.25 -1.77 -3.78
N PHE A 250 -22.07 -1.41 -2.79
CA PHE A 250 -21.58 -1.02 -1.47
C PHE A 250 -20.74 -2.13 -0.80
N LEU A 251 -21.01 -3.39 -1.16
CA LEU A 251 -20.27 -4.56 -0.69
C LEU A 251 -18.77 -4.48 -0.99
N PHE A 252 -18.37 -3.86 -2.11
CA PHE A 252 -16.96 -3.70 -2.45
C PHE A 252 -16.22 -2.84 -1.42
N PHE A 253 -16.81 -1.72 -0.99
CA PHE A 253 -16.21 -0.87 0.03
C PHE A 253 -16.12 -1.57 1.39
N ILE A 254 -17.10 -2.41 1.73
CA ILE A 254 -17.02 -3.26 2.94
C ILE A 254 -15.83 -4.22 2.84
N LYS A 255 -15.58 -4.84 1.68
CA LYS A 255 -14.41 -5.71 1.47
C LYS A 255 -13.09 -4.96 1.65
N VAL A 256 -12.98 -3.73 1.13
CA VAL A 256 -11.79 -2.89 1.32
C VAL A 256 -11.56 -2.59 2.81
N ILE A 257 -12.61 -2.18 3.53
CA ILE A 257 -12.54 -1.94 4.98
C ILE A 257 -12.15 -3.22 5.74
N PHE A 258 -12.63 -4.38 5.30
CA PHE A 258 -12.25 -5.67 5.87
C PHE A 258 -10.77 -5.99 5.64
N MET A 259 -10.23 -5.75 4.44
CA MET A 259 -8.78 -5.92 4.18
C MET A 259 -7.94 -4.95 5.02
N CYS A 260 -8.38 -3.70 5.14
CA CYS A 260 -7.80 -2.72 6.06
C CYS A 260 -7.78 -3.24 7.52
N PHE A 261 -8.88 -3.84 7.98
CA PHE A 261 -8.95 -4.46 9.30
C PHE A 261 -7.97 -5.62 9.46
N ILE A 262 -7.80 -6.48 8.45
CA ILE A 262 -6.83 -7.59 8.49
C ILE A 262 -5.40 -7.07 8.64
N ILE A 263 -5.02 -6.00 7.93
CA ILE A 263 -3.68 -5.39 8.10
C ILE A 263 -3.44 -4.96 9.55
N ILE A 264 -4.42 -4.29 10.16
CA ILE A 264 -4.32 -3.86 11.56
C ILE A 264 -4.30 -5.05 12.52
N TRP A 265 -5.09 -6.09 12.21
CA TRP A 265 -5.11 -7.31 13.02
C TRP A 265 -3.76 -8.00 13.00
N VAL A 266 -3.13 -8.16 11.84
CA VAL A 266 -1.79 -8.74 11.67
C VAL A 266 -0.75 -7.96 12.49
N ARG A 267 -0.83 -6.62 12.50
CA ARG A 267 0.02 -5.76 13.35
C ARG A 267 -0.12 -6.07 14.84
N SER A 268 -1.32 -6.41 15.30
CA SER A 268 -1.57 -6.69 16.72
C SER A 268 -1.08 -8.08 17.17
N THR A 269 -1.03 -9.06 16.27
CA THR A 269 -0.78 -10.46 16.63
C THR A 269 0.67 -10.90 16.46
N PHE A 270 1.39 -10.38 15.45
CA PHE A 270 2.70 -10.90 15.08
C PHE A 270 3.86 -10.07 15.64
N PRO A 271 4.94 -10.71 16.13
CA PRO A 271 6.17 -10.02 16.47
C PRO A 271 6.86 -9.49 15.20
N ARG A 272 7.71 -8.47 15.37
CA ARG A 272 8.56 -7.97 14.28
C ARG A 272 9.50 -9.08 13.81
N TYR A 273 9.65 -9.22 12.49
CA TYR A 273 10.67 -10.09 11.91
C TYR A 273 12.07 -9.49 12.15
N ARG A 274 13.13 -10.24 11.82
CA ARG A 274 14.49 -9.69 11.66
C ARG A 274 14.73 -9.42 10.18
N TYR A 275 15.45 -8.33 9.86
CA TYR A 275 15.69 -7.88 8.48
C TYR A 275 16.25 -9.00 7.57
N ASP A 276 17.24 -9.76 8.05
CA ASP A 276 17.81 -10.88 7.29
C ASP A 276 16.76 -11.94 6.91
N LYS A 277 15.86 -12.29 7.84
CA LYS A 277 14.82 -13.29 7.61
C LYS A 277 13.76 -12.79 6.62
N LEU A 278 13.44 -11.50 6.65
CA LEU A 278 12.57 -10.85 5.68
C LEU A 278 13.18 -10.95 4.27
N MET A 279 14.46 -10.60 4.12
CA MET A 279 15.14 -10.70 2.83
C MET A 279 15.20 -12.15 2.33
N TYR A 280 15.51 -13.12 3.21
CA TYR A 280 15.47 -14.53 2.82
C TYR A 280 14.09 -15.00 2.39
N LEU A 281 13.03 -14.51 3.00
CA LEU A 281 11.66 -14.86 2.65
C LEU A 281 11.26 -14.31 1.28
N ALA A 282 11.64 -13.08 0.93
CA ALA A 282 11.44 -12.55 -0.42
C ALA A 282 12.21 -13.38 -1.48
N TRP A 283 13.52 -13.55 -1.28
CA TRP A 283 14.41 -14.13 -2.30
C TRP A 283 14.36 -15.65 -2.39
N LYS A 284 14.27 -16.37 -1.27
CA LYS A 284 14.30 -17.84 -1.25
C LYS A 284 12.91 -18.47 -1.28
N CYS A 285 11.86 -17.77 -0.86
CA CYS A 285 10.51 -18.34 -0.80
C CYS A 285 9.57 -17.72 -1.85
N TYR A 286 9.40 -16.39 -1.85
CA TYR A 286 8.40 -15.75 -2.70
C TYR A 286 8.82 -15.72 -4.17
N LEU A 287 10.07 -15.39 -4.46
CA LEU A 287 10.55 -15.37 -5.85
C LEU A 287 10.43 -16.77 -6.52
N PRO A 288 10.93 -17.88 -5.93
CA PRO A 288 10.79 -19.19 -6.58
C PRO A 288 9.34 -19.67 -6.69
N LEU A 289 8.50 -19.38 -5.67
CA LEU A 289 7.08 -19.72 -5.75
C LEU A 289 6.39 -18.96 -6.88
N SER A 290 6.58 -17.64 -6.94
CA SER A 290 5.93 -16.81 -7.98
C SER A 290 6.36 -17.20 -9.39
N LEU A 291 7.65 -17.52 -9.61
CA LEU A 291 8.16 -18.02 -10.89
C LEU A 291 7.59 -19.40 -11.27
N ASN A 292 7.51 -20.34 -10.33
CA ASN A 292 6.91 -21.65 -10.61
C ASN A 292 5.45 -21.52 -11.02
N MET A 293 4.71 -20.62 -10.37
CA MET A 293 3.31 -20.37 -10.71
C MET A 293 3.16 -19.67 -12.05
N LEU A 294 4.06 -18.75 -12.39
CA LEU A 294 4.10 -18.13 -13.71
C LEU A 294 4.28 -19.19 -14.82
N MET A 295 5.23 -20.11 -14.65
CA MET A 295 5.43 -21.21 -15.61
C MET A 295 4.19 -22.11 -15.71
N PHE A 296 3.54 -22.38 -14.58
CA PHE A 296 2.29 -23.14 -14.55
C PHE A 296 1.16 -22.44 -15.33
N PHE A 297 1.00 -21.12 -15.18
CA PHE A 297 -0.01 -20.37 -15.93
C PHE A 297 0.26 -20.32 -17.43
N ILE A 298 1.53 -20.17 -17.84
CA ILE A 298 1.90 -20.26 -19.24
C ILE A 298 1.52 -21.64 -19.78
N PHE A 299 1.84 -22.71 -19.06
CA PHE A 299 1.52 -24.08 -19.49
C PHE A 299 0.01 -24.31 -19.65
N ILE A 300 -0.81 -23.88 -18.67
CA ILE A 300 -2.28 -23.97 -18.79
C ILE A 300 -2.78 -23.22 -20.03
N LYS A 301 -2.28 -22.00 -20.23
CA LYS A 301 -2.72 -21.17 -21.35
C LYS A 301 -2.37 -21.81 -22.70
N MET A 302 -1.19 -22.42 -22.81
CA MET A 302 -0.81 -23.17 -24.02
C MET A 302 -1.75 -24.35 -24.28
N ILE A 303 -2.17 -25.08 -23.24
CA ILE A 303 -3.15 -26.18 -23.39
C ILE A 303 -4.50 -25.65 -23.88
N ILE A 304 -5.00 -24.56 -23.29
CA ILE A 304 -6.27 -23.96 -23.69
C ILE A 304 -6.21 -23.50 -25.15
N TYR A 305 -5.12 -22.85 -25.54
CA TYR A 305 -4.93 -22.40 -26.93
C TYR A 305 -4.87 -23.58 -27.91
N TYR A 306 -4.16 -24.65 -27.56
CA TYR A 306 -4.10 -25.86 -28.37
C TYR A 306 -5.48 -26.54 -28.53
N HIS A 307 -6.25 -26.63 -27.44
CA HIS A 307 -7.61 -27.19 -27.48
C HIS A 307 -8.57 -26.32 -28.30
N PHE A 308 -8.46 -24.99 -28.21
CA PHE A 308 -9.25 -24.07 -29.04
C PHE A 308 -8.88 -24.20 -30.52
N PHE A 309 -7.59 -24.34 -30.85
CA PHE A 309 -7.14 -24.57 -32.22
C PHE A 309 -7.67 -25.89 -32.78
N LEU A 310 -7.64 -26.97 -31.99
CA LEU A 310 -8.22 -28.27 -32.36
C LEU A 310 -9.73 -28.21 -32.59
N LEU A 311 -10.47 -27.44 -31.79
CA LEU A 311 -11.93 -27.25 -31.97
C LEU A 311 -12.29 -26.42 -33.21
N SER A 312 -11.36 -25.60 -33.69
CA SER A 312 -11.58 -24.74 -34.88
C SER A 312 -11.37 -25.45 -36.21
N HIS A 313 -10.84 -26.68 -36.19
CA HIS A 313 -10.65 -27.57 -37.34
C HIS A 313 -11.62 -28.75 -37.30
#